data_AF-D9THK4-F1
#
_entry.id   AF-D9THK4-F1
#
_cell.length_a   1.000
_cell.length_b   1.000
_cell.length_c   1.000
_cell.angle_alpha   90.00
_cell.angle_beta   90.00
_cell.angle_gamma   90.00
#
_symmetry.space_group_name_H-M   'P 1'
#
loop_
_entity.id
_entity.type
_entity.pdbx_description
1 polymer ?
#
loop_
_entity_poly.entity_id
_entity_poly.type
_entity_poly.pdbx_seq_one_letter_code
_entity_poly.pdbx_strand_id
1 'polypeptide(L)'
;MWGGFYKVEIDFSKLLWAQLLWFLLGLFFIVAVIVVAVAIKRKKAEKMRRLENLQKVEEYFETISNRILNLEDKAKFFKLLDDGQKLESKFEEVTINFKNLKEYYEGIKKSYSDSEFKTFLTIYNILKSDLDFLEKVLKDSEKALQEQIEYIKKVEIAVDGVKNKEVLKQKINDLLTRRLSDDDLKSAVEGIKRIDEKIEYFKSLGDDKKNEYINTMIQLLTKRFEEKYPLILSKSSSKALELQKEFDDLLLKLQVSSDFKKIVLAEDFLGKLMQIENEISQDFQKKMRPQKELVDRFEKIVSIYDNVGFRFYKIDLEIERVKSLLESCDSNEELEKEISELENTIFTFSREFSECRGLLENFKRFLEEAKNRLKISLSSNLFDSYYKNLKELLYECNFNEFKKRYIEYQNAVSDALFKSSSLSSSSDTIKKVIKDLFDEFFG
;
A
#
# COMPACT_ATOMS: atom_id res chain seq x y z
N MET A 1 21.92 61.18 -116.02
CA MET A 1 23.37 61.07 -115.75
C MET A 1 23.62 61.58 -114.35
N TRP A 2 24.68 61.10 -113.69
CA TRP A 2 25.08 61.34 -112.29
C TRP A 2 24.23 60.54 -111.28
N GLY A 3 24.75 59.64 -110.45
CA GLY A 3 26.12 59.34 -110.03
C GLY A 3 26.20 59.42 -108.50
N GLY A 4 26.72 58.38 -107.82
CA GLY A 4 27.27 58.54 -106.46
C GLY A 4 26.98 57.43 -105.44
N PHE A 5 27.95 56.51 -105.36
CA PHE A 5 28.33 55.63 -104.23
C PHE A 5 28.24 56.31 -102.84
N TYR A 6 27.98 55.58 -101.74
CA TYR A 6 29.02 54.83 -101.01
C TYR A 6 28.57 53.46 -100.47
N LYS A 7 29.47 52.49 -100.69
CA LYS A 7 29.48 51.14 -100.15
C LYS A 7 30.20 51.19 -98.79
N VAL A 8 29.52 50.77 -97.72
CA VAL A 8 30.18 50.38 -96.45
C VAL A 8 29.61 49.03 -96.06
N GLU A 9 30.24 47.97 -96.59
CA GLU A 9 30.11 46.61 -96.07
C GLU A 9 30.68 46.61 -94.65
N ILE A 10 29.82 46.36 -93.66
CA ILE A 10 30.30 45.85 -92.39
C ILE A 10 29.69 44.48 -92.22
N ASP A 11 30.56 43.47 -92.31
CA ASP A 11 30.31 42.05 -92.11
C ASP A 11 30.07 41.75 -90.61
N PHE A 12 29.16 42.51 -89.99
CA PHE A 12 28.85 42.50 -88.56
C PHE A 12 28.25 41.16 -88.12
N SER A 13 27.65 40.39 -89.04
CA SER A 13 27.03 39.13 -88.67
C SER A 13 28.10 38.11 -88.26
N LYS A 14 29.08 37.78 -89.10
CA LYS A 14 30.00 36.67 -88.80
C LYS A 14 30.90 36.94 -87.60
N LEU A 15 31.35 38.18 -87.41
CA LEU A 15 32.29 38.51 -86.33
C LEU A 15 31.60 38.66 -84.96
N LEU A 16 30.41 39.26 -84.92
CA LEU A 16 29.59 39.28 -83.70
C LEU A 16 29.05 37.89 -83.37
N TRP A 17 28.62 37.10 -84.36
CA TRP A 17 28.21 35.71 -84.11
C TRP A 17 29.37 34.86 -83.63
N ALA A 18 30.59 35.04 -84.15
CA ALA A 18 31.77 34.37 -83.65
C ALA A 18 32.10 34.82 -82.21
N GLN A 19 32.15 36.12 -81.92
CA GLN A 19 32.41 36.62 -80.56
C GLN A 19 31.34 36.18 -79.55
N LEU A 20 30.07 36.21 -79.93
CA LEU A 20 28.96 35.72 -79.12
C LEU A 20 29.09 34.21 -78.86
N LEU A 21 29.45 33.43 -79.88
CA LEU A 21 29.67 31.99 -79.75
C LEU A 21 30.86 31.68 -78.84
N TRP A 22 31.97 32.43 -78.94
CA TRP A 22 33.12 32.32 -78.05
C TRP A 22 32.78 32.72 -76.61
N PHE A 23 31.99 33.78 -76.41
CA PHE A 23 31.48 34.17 -75.09
C PHE A 23 30.58 33.10 -74.49
N LEU A 24 29.64 32.54 -75.27
CA LEU A 24 28.74 31.48 -74.83
C LEU A 24 29.49 30.18 -74.52
N LEU A 25 30.49 29.82 -75.33
CA LEU A 25 31.38 28.67 -75.06
C LEU A 25 32.23 28.90 -73.80
N GLY A 26 32.75 30.11 -73.60
CA GLY A 26 33.48 30.48 -72.38
C GLY A 26 32.60 30.43 -71.13
N LEU A 27 31.35 30.90 -71.22
CA LEU A 27 30.38 30.87 -70.13
C LEU A 27 29.95 29.43 -69.81
N PHE A 28 29.71 28.61 -70.84
CA PHE A 28 29.43 27.18 -70.69
C PHE A 28 30.61 26.45 -70.02
N PHE A 29 31.85 26.78 -70.39
CA PHE A 29 33.04 26.21 -69.78
C PHE A 29 33.16 26.58 -68.29
N ILE A 30 32.89 27.84 -67.92
CA ILE A 30 32.90 28.29 -66.52
C ILE A 30 31.84 27.55 -65.69
N VAL A 31 30.61 27.43 -66.21
CA VAL A 31 29.53 26.69 -65.53
C VAL A 31 29.89 25.22 -65.38
N ALA A 32 30.44 24.58 -66.43
CA ALA A 32 30.91 23.20 -66.37
C ALA A 32 31.99 23.00 -65.31
N VAL A 33 32.97 23.91 -65.21
CA VAL A 33 34.04 23.87 -64.19
C VAL A 33 33.46 24.01 -62.77
N ILE A 34 32.49 24.89 -62.55
CA ILE A 34 31.82 25.06 -61.25
C ILE A 34 31.05 23.79 -60.86
N VAL A 35 30.28 23.21 -61.80
CA VAL A 35 29.53 21.97 -61.55
C VAL A 35 30.48 20.81 -61.24
N VAL A 36 31.59 20.69 -61.97
CA VAL A 36 32.64 19.68 -61.70
C VAL A 36 33.27 19.91 -60.32
N ALA A 37 33.61 21.15 -59.96
CA ALA A 37 34.20 21.47 -58.66
C ALA A 37 33.23 21.17 -57.48
N VAL A 38 31.94 21.49 -57.64
CA VAL A 38 30.89 21.17 -56.66
C VAL A 38 30.69 19.65 -56.56
N ALA A 39 30.69 18.93 -57.69
CA ALA A 39 30.60 17.48 -57.71
C ALA A 39 31.81 16.82 -57.01
N ILE A 40 33.02 17.34 -57.21
CA ILE A 40 34.24 16.86 -56.54
C ILE A 40 34.18 17.13 -55.02
N LYS A 41 33.78 18.34 -54.59
CA LYS A 41 33.62 18.66 -53.16
C LYS A 41 32.56 17.77 -52.49
N ARG A 42 31.42 17.56 -53.14
CA ARG A 42 30.36 16.65 -52.66
C ARG A 42 30.87 15.21 -52.54
N LYS A 43 31.55 14.68 -53.57
CA LYS A 43 32.17 13.35 -53.54
C LYS A 43 33.22 13.21 -52.43
N LYS A 44 34.03 14.25 -52.17
CA LYS A 44 35.03 14.22 -51.09
C LYS A 44 34.37 14.24 -49.70
N ALA A 45 33.33 15.06 -49.51
CA ALA A 45 32.57 15.12 -48.25
C ALA A 45 31.79 13.82 -47.99
N GLU A 46 31.26 13.20 -49.03
CA GLU A 46 30.58 11.89 -48.95
C GLU A 46 31.59 10.78 -48.61
N LYS A 47 32.79 10.80 -49.22
CA LYS A 47 33.87 9.86 -48.90
C LYS A 47 34.36 9.98 -47.45
N MET A 48 34.48 11.21 -46.92
CA MET A 48 34.85 11.43 -45.51
C MET A 48 33.75 10.95 -44.56
N ARG A 49 32.47 11.25 -44.83
CA ARG A 49 31.34 10.74 -44.03
C ARG A 49 31.26 9.22 -44.02
N ARG A 50 31.47 8.56 -45.17
CA ARG A 50 31.53 7.11 -45.25
C ARG A 50 32.69 6.56 -44.41
N LEU A 51 33.88 7.18 -44.45
CA LEU A 51 35.01 6.76 -43.63
C LEU A 51 34.70 6.86 -42.12
N GLU A 52 34.13 7.98 -41.67
CA GLU A 52 33.72 8.18 -40.28
C GLU A 52 32.65 7.16 -39.84
N ASN A 53 31.68 6.86 -40.71
CA ASN A 53 30.66 5.85 -40.43
C ASN A 53 31.27 4.43 -40.35
N LEU A 54 32.24 4.10 -41.20
CA LEU A 54 32.95 2.81 -41.15
C LEU A 54 33.77 2.67 -39.86
N GLN A 55 34.45 3.73 -39.43
CA GLN A 55 35.18 3.74 -38.14
C GLN A 55 34.24 3.50 -36.95
N LYS A 56 33.09 4.19 -36.90
CA LYS A 56 32.09 3.96 -35.86
C LYS A 56 31.57 2.53 -35.85
N VAL A 57 31.34 1.94 -37.01
CA VAL A 57 30.90 0.54 -37.13
C VAL A 57 31.96 -0.41 -36.59
N GLU A 58 33.24 -0.17 -36.87
CA GLU A 58 34.36 -0.96 -36.32
C GLU A 58 34.42 -0.85 -34.79
N GLU A 59 34.29 0.36 -34.23
CA GLU A 59 34.21 0.59 -32.77
C GLU A 59 33.02 -0.16 -32.14
N TYR A 60 31.86 -0.17 -32.80
CA TYR A 60 30.67 -0.88 -32.34
C TYR A 60 30.85 -2.40 -32.40
N PHE A 61 31.47 -2.93 -33.45
CA PHE A 61 31.80 -4.35 -33.52
C PHE A 61 32.78 -4.76 -32.42
N GLU A 62 33.81 -3.95 -32.16
CA GLU A 62 34.76 -4.20 -31.07
C GLU A 62 34.06 -4.18 -29.71
N THR A 63 33.20 -3.20 -29.47
CA THR A 63 32.42 -3.08 -28.23
C THR A 63 31.55 -4.31 -27.99
N ILE A 64 30.78 -4.74 -29.00
CA ILE A 64 29.90 -5.89 -28.88
C ILE A 64 30.71 -7.19 -28.77
N SER A 65 31.81 -7.33 -29.51
CA SER A 65 32.71 -8.48 -29.42
C SER A 65 33.27 -8.65 -28.01
N ASN A 66 33.76 -7.57 -27.39
CA ASN A 66 34.29 -7.62 -26.03
C ASN A 66 33.22 -8.01 -25.00
N ARG A 67 31.99 -7.55 -25.19
CA ARG A 67 30.86 -7.91 -24.33
C ARG A 67 30.45 -9.37 -24.50
N ILE A 68 30.40 -9.88 -25.73
CA ILE A 68 30.12 -11.29 -26.01
C ILE A 68 31.20 -12.17 -25.37
N LEU A 69 32.48 -11.84 -25.51
CA LEU A 69 33.58 -12.60 -24.88
C LEU A 69 33.46 -12.64 -23.35
N ASN A 70 33.20 -11.49 -22.72
CA ASN A 70 33.01 -11.43 -21.26
C ASN A 70 31.81 -12.26 -20.79
N LEU A 71 30.74 -12.32 -21.58
CA LEU A 71 29.57 -13.14 -21.30
C LEU A 71 29.82 -14.62 -21.58
N GLU A 72 30.61 -14.97 -22.59
CA GLU A 72 30.96 -16.35 -22.93
C GLU A 72 31.68 -17.04 -21.76
N ASP A 73 32.61 -16.33 -21.12
CA ASP A 73 33.30 -16.81 -19.91
C ASP A 73 32.31 -17.09 -18.76
N LYS A 74 31.23 -16.32 -18.69
CA LYS A 74 30.19 -16.43 -17.67
C LYS A 74 29.00 -17.29 -18.08
N ALA A 75 28.88 -17.67 -19.36
CA ALA A 75 27.73 -18.37 -19.90
C ALA A 75 27.54 -19.76 -19.27
N LYS A 76 28.63 -20.36 -18.77
CA LYS A 76 28.61 -21.60 -17.99
C LYS A 76 27.71 -21.51 -16.75
N PHE A 77 27.57 -20.31 -16.17
CA PHE A 77 26.73 -20.07 -14.99
C PHE A 77 25.25 -19.93 -15.32
N PHE A 78 24.86 -19.72 -16.59
CA PHE A 78 23.45 -19.73 -16.98
C PHE A 78 22.78 -21.06 -16.61
N LYS A 79 23.51 -22.17 -16.69
CA LYS A 79 23.02 -23.53 -16.34
C LYS A 79 22.63 -23.69 -14.87
N LEU A 80 23.06 -22.77 -14.00
CA LEU A 80 22.73 -22.77 -12.58
C LEU A 80 21.45 -21.98 -12.27
N LEU A 81 20.83 -21.35 -13.27
CA LEU A 81 19.61 -20.56 -13.12
C LEU A 81 18.39 -21.37 -13.57
N ASP A 82 17.24 -21.12 -12.96
CA ASP A 82 15.98 -21.80 -13.28
C ASP A 82 15.58 -21.65 -14.77
N ASP A 83 15.91 -20.50 -15.38
CA ASP A 83 15.69 -20.20 -16.81
C ASP A 83 16.95 -20.45 -17.69
N GLY A 84 17.91 -21.23 -17.19
CA GLY A 84 19.25 -21.35 -17.76
C GLY A 84 19.31 -21.71 -19.23
N GLN A 85 18.48 -22.67 -19.66
CA GLN A 85 18.41 -23.11 -21.05
C GLN A 85 17.94 -21.99 -22.00
N LYS A 86 17.00 -21.15 -21.55
CA LYS A 86 16.47 -20.02 -22.33
C LYS A 86 17.51 -18.90 -22.46
N LEU A 87 18.29 -18.67 -21.41
CA LEU A 87 19.38 -17.69 -21.42
C LEU A 87 20.54 -18.14 -22.31
N GLU A 88 20.87 -19.44 -22.29
CA GLU A 88 21.85 -20.05 -23.19
C GLU A 88 21.43 -19.90 -24.66
N SER A 89 20.18 -20.25 -25.00
CA SER A 89 19.65 -20.05 -26.36
C SER A 89 19.65 -18.58 -26.80
N LYS A 90 19.33 -17.65 -25.89
CA LYS A 90 19.35 -16.22 -26.20
C LYS A 90 20.78 -15.69 -26.42
N PHE A 91 21.75 -16.20 -25.67
CA PHE A 91 23.16 -15.86 -25.86
C PHE A 91 23.70 -16.41 -27.19
N GLU A 92 23.34 -17.64 -27.55
CA GLU A 92 23.65 -18.24 -28.85
C GLU A 92 23.05 -17.43 -30.00
N GLU A 93 21.78 -17.02 -29.89
CA GLU A 93 21.11 -16.18 -30.88
C GLU A 93 21.84 -14.84 -31.08
N VAL A 94 22.22 -14.15 -29.99
CA VAL A 94 23.00 -12.91 -30.05
C VAL A 94 24.35 -13.13 -30.74
N THR A 95 25.03 -14.24 -30.45
CA THR A 95 26.34 -14.57 -31.02
C THR A 95 26.25 -14.86 -32.52
N ILE A 96 25.23 -15.63 -32.93
CA ILE A 96 24.96 -15.92 -34.33
C ILE A 96 24.60 -14.63 -35.08
N ASN A 97 23.71 -13.81 -34.52
CA ASN A 97 23.29 -12.55 -35.13
C ASN A 97 24.46 -11.56 -35.25
N PHE A 98 25.35 -11.50 -34.25
CA PHE A 98 26.58 -10.71 -34.34
C PHE A 98 27.52 -11.20 -35.45
N LYS A 99 27.74 -12.52 -35.55
CA LYS A 99 28.56 -13.12 -36.61
C LYS A 99 27.99 -12.81 -37.99
N ASN A 100 26.68 -13.01 -38.20
CA ASN A 100 26.01 -12.72 -39.46
C ASN A 100 26.09 -11.22 -39.81
N LEU A 101 25.93 -10.32 -38.83
CA LEU A 101 26.07 -8.88 -39.04
C LEU A 101 27.50 -8.49 -39.47
N LYS A 102 28.51 -9.12 -38.85
CA LYS A 102 29.92 -8.89 -39.19
C LYS A 102 30.25 -9.38 -40.60
N GLU A 103 29.84 -10.59 -40.94
CA GLU A 103 30.03 -11.16 -42.28
C GLU A 103 29.32 -10.33 -43.36
N TYR A 104 28.09 -9.90 -43.09
CA TYR A 104 27.35 -9.00 -43.97
C TYR A 104 28.11 -7.68 -44.19
N TYR A 105 28.56 -7.04 -43.11
CA TYR A 105 29.30 -5.78 -43.17
C TYR A 105 30.62 -5.91 -43.95
N GLU A 106 31.39 -6.97 -43.71
CA GLU A 106 32.63 -7.23 -44.45
C GLU A 106 32.39 -7.39 -45.96
N GLY A 107 31.26 -8.02 -46.34
CA GLY A 107 30.84 -8.17 -47.74
C GLY A 107 30.48 -6.85 -48.43
N ILE A 108 29.90 -5.89 -47.70
CA ILE A 108 29.46 -4.59 -48.25
C ILE A 108 30.41 -3.42 -47.97
N LYS A 109 31.55 -3.66 -47.29
CA LYS A 109 32.49 -2.62 -46.85
C LYS A 109 32.96 -1.67 -47.96
N LYS A 110 33.04 -2.15 -49.20
CA LYS A 110 33.45 -1.37 -50.38
C LYS A 110 32.31 -0.57 -51.03
N SER A 111 31.06 -0.96 -50.81
CA SER A 111 29.85 -0.34 -51.37
C SER A 111 28.99 0.38 -50.33
N TYR A 112 29.49 0.51 -49.10
CA TYR A 112 28.77 1.01 -47.93
C TYR A 112 28.08 2.37 -48.14
N SER A 113 26.80 2.43 -47.76
CA SER A 113 25.87 3.54 -47.93
C SER A 113 25.27 4.02 -46.60
N ASP A 114 24.71 5.24 -46.59
CA ASP A 114 24.07 5.81 -45.40
C ASP A 114 22.81 5.02 -44.96
N SER A 115 22.11 4.37 -45.90
CA SER A 115 21.00 3.47 -45.59
C SER A 115 21.46 2.21 -44.87
N GLU A 116 22.58 1.62 -45.32
CA GLU A 116 23.18 0.46 -44.64
C GLU A 116 23.68 0.82 -43.25
N PHE A 117 24.21 2.03 -43.05
CA PHE A 117 24.57 2.53 -41.72
C PHE A 117 23.38 2.64 -40.77
N LYS A 118 22.21 3.11 -41.24
CA LYS A 118 20.99 3.15 -40.41
C LYS A 118 20.49 1.75 -40.05
N THR A 119 20.53 0.81 -41.00
CA THR A 119 20.17 -0.59 -40.74
C THR A 119 21.15 -1.23 -39.75
N PHE A 120 22.46 -1.00 -39.92
CA PHE A 120 23.48 -1.43 -38.97
C PHE A 120 23.19 -0.92 -37.56
N LEU A 121 22.91 0.38 -37.39
CA LEU A 121 22.61 0.96 -36.08
C LEU A 121 21.37 0.32 -35.44
N THR A 122 20.37 -0.04 -36.25
CA THR A 122 19.16 -0.71 -35.76
C THR A 122 19.49 -2.10 -35.21
N ILE A 123 20.24 -2.90 -35.96
CA ILE A 123 20.65 -4.26 -35.54
C ILE A 123 21.62 -4.19 -34.35
N TYR A 124 22.56 -3.25 -34.36
CA TYR A 124 23.46 -2.98 -33.24
C TYR A 124 22.69 -2.68 -31.96
N ASN A 125 21.65 -1.83 -32.02
CA ASN A 125 20.83 -1.52 -30.85
C ASN A 125 20.06 -2.74 -30.31
N ILE A 126 19.62 -3.64 -31.20
CA ILE A 126 18.99 -4.91 -30.79
C ILE A 126 20.01 -5.79 -30.07
N LEU A 127 21.17 -6.05 -30.68
CA LEU A 127 22.25 -6.84 -30.07
C LEU A 127 22.69 -6.26 -28.74
N LYS A 128 22.85 -4.94 -28.67
CA LYS A 128 23.18 -4.22 -27.45
C LYS A 128 22.14 -4.45 -26.36
N SER A 129 20.85 -4.30 -26.70
CA SER A 129 19.75 -4.50 -25.75
C SER A 129 19.70 -5.93 -25.21
N ASP A 130 19.95 -6.92 -26.06
CA ASP A 130 19.97 -8.32 -25.64
C ASP A 130 21.16 -8.64 -24.74
N LEU A 131 22.34 -8.07 -25.04
CA LEU A 131 23.51 -8.15 -24.17
C LEU A 131 23.29 -7.44 -22.82
N ASP A 132 22.68 -6.24 -22.83
CA ASP A 132 22.33 -5.51 -21.61
C ASP A 132 21.40 -6.36 -20.71
N PHE A 133 20.44 -7.06 -21.32
CA PHE A 133 19.55 -7.98 -20.62
C PHE A 133 20.32 -9.16 -20.00
N LEU A 134 21.17 -9.84 -20.77
CA LEU A 134 21.93 -11.01 -20.30
C LEU A 134 22.92 -10.63 -19.18
N GLU A 135 23.63 -9.51 -19.33
CA GLU A 135 24.53 -8.99 -18.29
C GLU A 135 23.79 -8.64 -17.01
N LYS A 136 22.61 -8.03 -17.12
CA LYS A 136 21.78 -7.71 -15.95
C LYS A 136 21.34 -8.98 -15.23
N VAL A 137 20.81 -9.96 -15.95
CA VAL A 137 20.37 -11.24 -15.37
C VAL A 137 21.53 -11.95 -14.66
N LEU A 138 22.71 -11.99 -15.27
CA LEU A 138 23.90 -12.56 -14.63
C LEU A 138 24.28 -11.81 -13.36
N LYS A 139 24.34 -10.47 -13.42
CA LYS A 139 24.71 -9.65 -12.26
C LYS A 139 23.74 -9.82 -11.10
N ASP A 140 22.44 -9.85 -11.40
CA ASP A 140 21.41 -10.06 -10.39
C ASP A 140 21.52 -11.48 -9.78
N SER A 141 21.83 -12.49 -10.61
CA SER A 141 22.05 -13.86 -10.14
C SER A 141 23.33 -14.04 -9.32
N GLU A 142 24.44 -13.41 -9.72
CA GLU A 142 25.70 -13.40 -8.96
C GLU A 142 25.47 -12.81 -7.57
N LYS A 143 24.72 -11.71 -7.49
CA LYS A 143 24.34 -11.08 -6.23
C LYS A 143 23.50 -12.01 -5.36
N ALA A 144 22.46 -12.62 -5.92
CA ALA A 144 21.60 -13.56 -5.19
C ALA A 144 22.39 -14.76 -4.65
N LEU A 145 23.30 -15.31 -5.46
CA LEU A 145 24.17 -16.42 -5.07
C LEU A 145 25.17 -16.01 -4.00
N GLN A 146 25.73 -14.79 -4.09
CA GLN A 146 26.61 -14.25 -3.05
C GLN A 146 25.88 -14.07 -1.72
N GLU A 147 24.64 -13.55 -1.73
CA GLU A 147 23.80 -13.44 -0.53
C GLU A 147 23.48 -14.82 0.08
N GLN A 148 23.20 -15.82 -0.76
CA GLN A 148 22.97 -17.20 -0.29
C GLN A 148 24.23 -17.81 0.32
N ILE A 149 25.39 -17.64 -0.31
CA ILE A 149 26.68 -18.11 0.23
C ILE A 149 26.97 -17.44 1.57
N GLU A 150 26.73 -16.13 1.68
CA GLU A 150 26.91 -15.40 2.94
C GLU A 150 25.97 -15.92 4.03
N TYR A 151 24.71 -16.19 3.69
CA TYR A 151 23.75 -16.80 4.61
C TYR A 151 24.19 -18.19 5.06
N ILE A 152 24.59 -19.06 4.14
CA ILE A 152 25.07 -20.41 4.45
C ILE A 152 26.27 -20.35 5.38
N LYS A 153 27.26 -19.49 5.09
CA LYS A 153 28.43 -19.28 5.97
C LYS A 153 28.04 -18.83 7.36
N LYS A 154 27.07 -17.92 7.47
CA LYS A 154 26.54 -17.45 8.77
C LYS A 154 25.94 -18.60 9.57
N VAL A 155 25.14 -19.45 8.92
CA VAL A 155 24.56 -20.65 9.55
C VAL A 155 25.67 -21.62 9.98
N GLU A 156 26.62 -21.93 9.10
CA GLU A 156 27.74 -22.84 9.38
C GLU A 156 28.57 -22.38 10.58
N ILE A 157 28.92 -21.09 10.67
CA ILE A 157 29.64 -20.53 11.81
C ILE A 157 28.81 -20.64 13.09
N ALA A 158 27.50 -20.35 13.01
CA ALA A 158 26.63 -20.36 14.18
C ALA A 158 26.45 -21.77 14.78
N VAL A 159 26.49 -22.81 13.94
CA VAL A 159 26.37 -24.23 14.34
C VAL A 159 27.73 -24.94 14.49
N ASP A 160 28.86 -24.23 14.33
CA ASP A 160 30.18 -24.88 14.31
C ASP A 160 30.48 -25.64 15.62
N GLY A 161 30.13 -25.04 16.76
CA GLY A 161 30.32 -25.62 18.09
C GLY A 161 29.37 -26.77 18.46
N VAL A 162 28.45 -27.17 17.58
CA VAL A 162 27.54 -28.30 17.81
C VAL A 162 28.32 -29.62 17.65
N LYS A 163 28.35 -30.44 18.70
CA LYS A 163 29.11 -31.71 18.69
C LYS A 163 28.36 -32.85 18.01
N ASN A 164 27.02 -32.83 18.05
CA ASN A 164 26.15 -33.89 17.56
C ASN A 164 25.56 -33.63 16.17
N LYS A 165 26.39 -33.19 15.21
CA LYS A 165 25.95 -32.78 13.87
C LYS A 165 25.19 -33.89 13.11
N GLU A 166 25.57 -35.16 13.26
CA GLU A 166 24.88 -36.28 12.58
C GLU A 166 23.44 -36.49 13.09
N VAL A 167 23.22 -36.36 14.41
CA VAL A 167 21.88 -36.48 15.01
C VAL A 167 21.01 -35.28 14.64
N LEU A 168 21.64 -34.09 14.54
CA LEU A 168 20.96 -32.82 14.28
C LEU A 168 20.96 -32.43 12.79
N LYS A 169 21.40 -33.32 11.90
CA LYS A 169 21.61 -33.05 10.47
C LYS A 169 20.39 -32.48 9.78
N GLN A 170 19.21 -33.04 10.06
CA GLN A 170 17.97 -32.56 9.47
C GLN A 170 17.65 -31.12 9.89
N LYS A 171 17.82 -30.78 11.17
CA LYS A 171 17.62 -29.41 11.68
C LYS A 171 18.61 -28.42 11.11
N ILE A 172 19.88 -28.81 11.00
CA ILE A 172 20.91 -27.95 10.39
C ILE A 172 20.60 -27.72 8.91
N ASN A 173 20.17 -28.75 8.19
CA ASN A 173 19.73 -28.62 6.79
C ASN A 173 18.49 -27.74 6.65
N ASP A 174 17.54 -27.80 7.59
CA ASP A 174 16.37 -26.91 7.60
C ASP A 174 16.78 -25.44 7.75
N LEU A 175 17.82 -25.13 8.54
CA LEU A 175 18.39 -23.78 8.63
C LEU A 175 19.07 -23.34 7.33
N LEU A 176 19.77 -24.25 6.65
CA LEU A 176 20.45 -23.95 5.39
C LEU A 176 19.48 -23.71 4.23
N THR A 177 18.31 -24.36 4.26
CA THR A 177 17.32 -24.29 3.19
C THR A 177 16.27 -23.20 3.40
N ARG A 178 16.03 -22.74 4.64
CA ARG A 178 15.05 -21.68 4.95
C ARG A 178 15.77 -20.37 5.25
N ARG A 179 15.48 -19.31 4.47
CA ARG A 179 15.98 -17.96 4.75
C ARG A 179 15.21 -17.37 5.94
N LEU A 180 15.76 -17.55 7.14
CA LEU A 180 15.21 -16.99 8.38
C LEU A 180 15.67 -15.55 8.60
N SER A 181 14.88 -14.77 9.34
CA SER A 181 15.32 -13.49 9.89
C SER A 181 16.47 -13.71 10.88
N ASP A 182 17.23 -12.66 11.20
CA ASP A 182 18.37 -12.76 12.12
C ASP A 182 17.95 -13.21 13.52
N ASP A 183 16.80 -12.73 14.01
CA ASP A 183 16.25 -13.11 15.31
C ASP A 183 15.76 -14.55 15.32
N ASP A 184 15.07 -14.97 14.25
CA ASP A 184 14.59 -16.35 14.10
C ASP A 184 15.76 -17.34 13.96
N LEU A 185 16.80 -16.96 13.21
CA LEU A 185 18.01 -17.78 13.06
C LEU A 185 18.71 -17.95 14.42
N LYS A 186 18.85 -16.87 15.20
CA LYS A 186 19.45 -16.93 16.53
C LYS A 186 18.67 -17.87 17.44
N SER A 187 17.34 -17.72 17.48
CA SER A 187 16.46 -18.58 18.29
C SER A 187 16.57 -20.05 17.88
N ALA A 188 16.57 -20.34 16.58
CA ALA A 188 16.66 -21.70 16.08
C ALA A 188 18.02 -22.35 16.36
N VAL A 189 19.12 -21.60 16.23
CA VAL A 189 20.47 -22.07 16.60
C VAL A 189 20.59 -22.32 18.10
N GLU A 190 20.04 -21.45 18.95
CA GLU A 190 19.99 -21.69 20.41
C GLU A 190 19.20 -22.97 20.75
N GLY A 191 18.11 -23.24 20.03
CA GLY A 191 17.38 -24.50 20.13
C GLY A 191 18.24 -25.72 19.79
N ILE A 192 19.01 -25.66 18.70
CA ILE A 192 19.95 -26.71 18.31
C ILE A 192 21.04 -26.91 19.38
N LYS A 193 21.63 -25.83 19.91
CA LYS A 193 22.65 -25.89 20.96
C LYS A 193 22.12 -26.52 22.25
N ARG A 194 20.88 -26.19 22.65
CA ARG A 194 20.24 -26.78 23.82
C ARG A 194 20.04 -28.30 23.66
N ILE A 195 19.64 -28.75 22.48
CA ILE A 195 19.49 -30.18 22.20
C ILE A 195 20.87 -30.85 22.21
N ASP A 196 21.89 -30.21 21.62
CA ASP A 196 23.28 -30.70 21.64
C ASP A 196 23.78 -30.89 23.08
N GLU A 197 23.58 -29.91 23.96
CA GLU A 197 23.94 -29.98 25.38
C GLU A 197 23.24 -31.14 26.10
N LYS A 198 21.95 -31.36 25.83
CA LYS A 198 21.18 -32.47 26.42
C LYS A 198 21.67 -33.83 25.92
N ILE A 199 22.05 -33.94 24.65
CA ILE A 199 22.65 -35.14 24.09
C ILE A 199 24.02 -35.40 24.73
N GLU A 200 24.87 -34.37 24.87
CA GLU A 200 26.18 -34.51 25.51
C GLU A 200 26.06 -34.91 26.99
N TYR A 201 25.12 -34.29 27.71
CA TYR A 201 24.81 -34.71 29.07
C TYR A 201 24.37 -36.17 29.13
N PHE A 202 23.45 -36.59 28.24
CA PHE A 202 23.00 -37.98 28.15
C PHE A 202 24.15 -38.97 27.87
N LYS A 203 25.09 -38.62 27.00
CA LYS A 203 26.30 -39.45 26.76
C LYS A 203 27.19 -39.58 27.99
N SER A 204 27.24 -38.55 28.84
CA SER A 204 28.05 -38.55 30.06
C SER A 204 27.48 -39.41 31.20
N LEU A 205 26.21 -39.80 31.10
CA LEU A 205 25.55 -40.67 32.08
C LEU A 205 26.02 -42.13 31.98
N GLY A 206 26.04 -42.81 33.12
CA GLY A 206 26.14 -44.28 33.19
C GLY A 206 24.92 -44.95 32.56
N ASP A 207 25.07 -46.17 32.05
CA ASP A 207 23.99 -46.89 31.35
C ASP A 207 22.77 -47.15 32.23
N ASP A 208 22.98 -47.31 33.54
CA ASP A 208 21.93 -47.41 34.57
C ASP A 208 21.06 -46.13 34.65
N LYS A 209 21.66 -44.96 34.42
CA LYS A 209 21.00 -43.65 34.52
C LYS A 209 20.41 -43.15 33.20
N LYS A 210 20.80 -43.73 32.06
CA LYS A 210 20.28 -43.32 30.73
C LYS A 210 18.79 -43.59 30.59
N ASN A 211 18.34 -44.77 30.98
CA ASN A 211 16.91 -45.11 30.95
C ASN A 211 16.10 -44.22 31.89
N GLU A 212 16.62 -43.95 33.08
CA GLU A 212 16.00 -43.04 34.05
C GLU A 212 15.87 -41.62 33.49
N TYR A 213 16.91 -41.10 32.83
CA TYR A 213 16.90 -39.78 32.20
C TYR A 213 15.83 -39.68 31.11
N ILE A 214 15.76 -40.64 30.19
CA ILE A 214 14.77 -40.64 29.10
C ILE A 214 13.35 -40.72 29.68
N ASN A 215 13.11 -41.60 30.64
CA ASN A 215 11.80 -41.73 31.28
C ASN A 215 11.39 -40.43 32.00
N THR A 216 12.32 -39.82 32.72
CA THR A 216 12.09 -38.53 33.40
C THR A 216 11.75 -37.43 32.40
N MET A 217 12.48 -37.35 31.28
CA MET A 217 12.20 -36.39 30.22
C MET A 217 10.79 -36.57 29.63
N ILE A 218 10.38 -37.80 29.34
CA ILE A 218 9.04 -38.11 28.81
C ILE A 218 7.95 -37.76 29.84
N GLN A 219 8.18 -38.05 31.12
CA GLN A 219 7.26 -37.66 32.19
C GLN A 219 7.12 -36.15 32.31
N LEU A 220 8.23 -35.40 32.26
CA LEU A 220 8.21 -33.94 32.30
C LEU A 220 7.51 -33.34 31.08
N LEU A 221 7.75 -33.89 29.89
CA LEU A 221 7.05 -33.53 28.66
C LEU A 221 5.54 -33.73 28.79
N THR A 222 5.12 -34.90 29.27
CA THR A 222 3.70 -35.24 29.46
C THR A 222 3.03 -34.31 30.46
N LYS A 223 3.67 -34.11 31.62
CA LYS A 223 3.19 -33.19 32.64
C LYS A 223 3.03 -31.77 32.10
N ARG A 224 4.03 -31.27 31.36
CA ARG A 224 3.98 -29.94 30.73
C ARG A 224 2.83 -29.81 29.74
N PHE A 225 2.57 -30.85 28.94
CA PHE A 225 1.44 -30.85 28.02
C PHE A 225 0.11 -30.82 28.78
N GLU A 226 -0.08 -31.70 29.77
CA GLU A 226 -1.29 -31.76 30.60
C GLU A 226 -1.59 -30.46 31.34
N GLU A 227 -0.55 -29.77 31.84
CA GLU A 227 -0.70 -28.47 32.51
C GLU A 227 -1.17 -27.37 31.55
N LYS A 228 -0.72 -27.40 30.29
CA LYS A 228 -0.96 -26.33 29.31
C LYS A 228 -2.19 -26.57 28.46
N TYR A 229 -2.55 -27.82 28.21
CA TYR A 229 -3.64 -28.21 27.34
C TYR A 229 -5.00 -27.58 27.72
N PRO A 230 -5.43 -27.54 29.00
CA PRO A 230 -6.70 -26.93 29.38
C PRO A 230 -6.79 -25.44 29.01
N LEU A 231 -5.68 -24.70 29.16
CA LEU A 231 -5.60 -23.28 28.81
C LEU A 231 -5.68 -23.04 27.30
N ILE A 232 -5.08 -23.95 26.52
CA ILE A 232 -5.17 -23.92 25.06
C ILE A 232 -6.60 -24.26 24.64
N LEU A 233 -7.20 -25.30 25.22
CA LEU A 233 -8.57 -25.74 24.96
C LEU A 233 -9.59 -24.64 25.25
N SER A 234 -9.45 -23.93 26.38
CA SER A 234 -10.36 -22.84 26.74
C SER A 234 -10.28 -21.64 25.80
N LYS A 235 -9.14 -21.45 25.12
CA LYS A 235 -8.90 -20.32 24.21
C LYS A 235 -9.12 -20.67 22.73
N SER A 236 -8.89 -21.92 22.34
CA SER A 236 -9.05 -22.43 20.96
C SER A 236 -9.20 -23.95 20.95
N SER A 237 -10.44 -24.43 20.79
CA SER A 237 -10.75 -25.87 20.78
C SER A 237 -10.17 -26.62 19.58
N SER A 238 -10.16 -26.01 18.40
CA SER A 238 -9.58 -26.61 17.19
C SER A 238 -8.08 -26.81 17.30
N LYS A 239 -7.33 -25.78 17.72
CA LYS A 239 -5.88 -25.88 17.94
C LYS A 239 -5.53 -26.89 19.04
N ALA A 240 -6.33 -26.95 20.11
CA ALA A 240 -6.14 -27.95 21.17
C ALA A 240 -6.27 -29.37 20.62
N LEU A 241 -7.29 -29.65 19.82
CA LEU A 241 -7.50 -30.98 19.22
C LEU A 241 -6.35 -31.39 18.28
N GLU A 242 -5.85 -30.47 17.47
CA GLU A 242 -4.67 -30.71 16.61
C GLU A 242 -3.44 -31.03 17.45
N LEU A 243 -3.17 -30.23 18.48
CA LEU A 243 -2.03 -30.42 19.35
C LEU A 243 -2.09 -31.74 20.13
N GLN A 244 -3.29 -32.17 20.52
CA GLN A 244 -3.49 -33.48 21.15
C GLN A 244 -3.10 -34.62 20.21
N LYS A 245 -3.54 -34.59 18.95
CA LYS A 245 -3.17 -35.62 17.96
C LYS A 245 -1.66 -35.67 17.73
N GLU A 246 -1.01 -34.51 17.67
CA GLU A 246 0.43 -34.43 17.53
C GLU A 246 1.17 -34.98 18.76
N PHE A 247 0.64 -34.71 19.96
CA PHE A 247 1.18 -35.25 21.20
C PHE A 247 1.06 -36.78 21.27
N ASP A 248 -0.11 -37.31 20.88
CA ASP A 248 -0.34 -38.75 20.83
C ASP A 248 0.61 -39.43 19.82
N ASP A 249 0.78 -38.86 18.63
CA ASP A 249 1.74 -39.34 17.62
C ASP A 249 3.20 -39.24 18.11
N LEU A 250 3.54 -38.17 18.83
CA LEU A 250 4.85 -38.03 19.47
C LEU A 250 5.11 -39.15 20.48
N LEU A 251 4.15 -39.43 21.37
CA LEU A 251 4.30 -40.50 22.37
C LEU A 251 4.55 -41.86 21.71
N LEU A 252 3.84 -42.16 20.61
CA LEU A 252 4.09 -43.37 19.81
C LEU A 252 5.49 -43.38 19.20
N LYS A 253 5.93 -42.27 18.60
CA LYS A 253 7.28 -42.15 18.02
C LYS A 253 8.37 -42.29 19.07
N LEU A 254 8.15 -41.80 20.29
CA LEU A 254 9.10 -41.90 21.40
C LEU A 254 9.32 -43.34 21.85
N GLN A 255 8.34 -44.25 21.69
CA GLN A 255 8.49 -45.66 22.07
C GLN A 255 9.47 -46.42 21.19
N VAL A 256 9.52 -46.09 19.90
CA VAL A 256 10.28 -46.86 18.88
C VAL A 256 11.56 -46.16 18.40
N SER A 257 11.78 -44.91 18.81
CA SER A 257 12.95 -44.12 18.41
C SER A 257 14.20 -44.48 19.21
N SER A 258 15.39 -44.17 18.66
CA SER A 258 16.64 -44.21 19.43
C SER A 258 16.67 -43.14 20.51
N ASP A 259 17.45 -43.32 21.58
CA ASP A 259 17.45 -42.39 22.71
C ASP A 259 17.85 -40.95 22.32
N PHE A 260 18.82 -40.80 21.43
CA PHE A 260 19.17 -39.48 20.88
C PHE A 260 18.00 -38.84 20.12
N LYS A 261 17.26 -39.63 19.34
CA LYS A 261 16.09 -39.16 18.61
C LYS A 261 14.93 -38.83 19.55
N LYS A 262 14.78 -39.56 20.66
CA LYS A 262 13.79 -39.23 21.71
C LYS A 262 14.05 -37.85 22.30
N ILE A 263 15.32 -37.51 22.59
CA ILE A 263 15.71 -36.19 23.11
C ILE A 263 15.34 -35.08 22.12
N VAL A 264 15.67 -35.26 20.83
CA VAL A 264 15.32 -34.30 19.77
C VAL A 264 13.80 -34.09 19.70
N LEU A 265 13.03 -35.18 19.61
CA LEU A 265 11.58 -35.14 19.47
C LEU A 265 10.89 -34.48 20.67
N ALA A 266 11.35 -34.75 21.89
CA ALA A 266 10.79 -34.14 23.10
C ALA A 266 11.03 -32.62 23.15
N GLU A 267 12.24 -32.17 22.83
CA GLU A 267 12.56 -30.74 22.83
C GLU A 267 11.83 -29.98 21.74
N ASP A 268 11.65 -30.60 20.56
CA ASP A 268 10.90 -29.98 19.46
C ASP A 268 9.45 -29.73 19.83
N PHE A 269 8.81 -30.70 20.47
CA PHE A 269 7.45 -30.54 20.94
C PHE A 269 7.33 -29.49 22.05
N LEU A 270 8.28 -29.44 22.99
CA LEU A 270 8.30 -28.39 24.03
C LEU A 270 8.45 -27.00 23.43
N GLY A 271 9.31 -26.85 22.41
CA GLY A 271 9.45 -25.59 21.67
C GLY A 271 8.14 -25.17 21.02
N LYS A 272 7.49 -26.09 20.31
CA LYS A 272 6.18 -25.85 19.66
C LYS A 272 5.08 -25.51 20.66
N LEU A 273 5.02 -26.21 21.80
CA LEU A 273 4.05 -25.96 22.86
C LEU A 273 4.18 -24.53 23.42
N MET A 274 5.40 -24.06 23.66
CA MET A 274 5.66 -22.69 24.12
C MET A 274 5.28 -21.64 23.06
N GLN A 275 5.57 -21.91 21.78
CA GLN A 275 5.19 -21.02 20.70
C GLN A 275 3.67 -20.88 20.60
N ILE A 276 2.94 -22.00 20.60
CA ILE A 276 1.47 -22.01 20.55
C ILE A 276 0.88 -21.27 21.75
N GLU A 277 1.44 -21.44 22.95
CA GLU A 277 1.01 -20.71 24.15
C GLU A 277 1.15 -19.19 23.97
N ASN A 278 2.27 -18.73 23.43
CA ASN A 278 2.54 -17.32 23.18
C ASN A 278 1.60 -16.76 22.11
N GLU A 279 1.43 -17.45 20.99
CA GLU A 279 0.53 -17.05 19.90
C GLU A 279 -0.91 -16.94 20.40
N ILE A 280 -1.42 -17.95 21.10
CA ILE A 280 -2.78 -17.97 21.62
C ILE A 280 -2.98 -16.87 22.66
N SER A 281 -1.97 -16.59 23.49
CA SER A 281 -2.05 -15.52 24.50
C SER A 281 -2.05 -14.14 23.86
N GLN A 282 -1.27 -13.92 22.80
CA GLN A 282 -1.27 -12.67 22.03
C GLN A 282 -2.57 -12.49 21.25
N ASP A 283 -3.07 -13.52 20.58
CA ASP A 283 -4.33 -13.49 19.83
C ASP A 283 -5.53 -13.25 20.76
N PHE A 284 -5.54 -13.87 21.94
CA PHE A 284 -6.56 -13.63 22.96
C PHE A 284 -6.51 -12.18 23.48
N GLN A 285 -5.32 -11.64 23.75
CA GLN A 285 -5.17 -10.23 24.14
C GLN A 285 -5.61 -9.25 23.04
N LYS A 286 -5.33 -9.57 21.77
CA LYS A 286 -5.81 -8.80 20.62
C LYS A 286 -7.34 -8.83 20.50
N LYS A 287 -7.99 -9.97 20.81
CA LYS A 287 -9.46 -10.10 20.82
C LYS A 287 -10.13 -9.40 22.01
N MET A 288 -9.47 -9.34 23.16
CA MET A 288 -9.99 -8.71 24.38
C MET A 288 -9.89 -7.17 24.39
N ARG A 289 -8.93 -6.58 23.66
CA ARG A 289 -8.79 -5.10 23.57
C ARG A 289 -10.03 -4.37 23.02
N PRO A 290 -10.62 -4.80 21.89
CA PRO A 290 -11.82 -4.17 21.34
C PRO A 290 -13.00 -4.18 22.31
N GLN A 291 -13.17 -5.25 23.09
CA GLN A 291 -14.33 -5.37 23.98
C GLN A 291 -14.29 -4.36 25.13
N LYS A 292 -13.10 -4.08 25.70
CA LYS A 292 -12.95 -3.05 26.72
C LYS A 292 -13.20 -1.65 26.16
N GLU A 293 -12.67 -1.35 24.98
CA GLU A 293 -12.90 -0.06 24.31
C GLU A 293 -14.38 0.17 23.99
N LEU A 294 -15.11 -0.87 23.60
CA LEU A 294 -16.56 -0.81 23.36
C LEU A 294 -17.36 -0.58 24.65
N VAL A 295 -16.99 -1.25 25.75
CA VAL A 295 -17.61 -1.00 27.07
C VAL A 295 -17.37 0.44 27.53
N ASP A 296 -16.12 0.93 27.47
CA ASP A 296 -15.78 2.29 27.85
C ASP A 296 -16.54 3.33 27.00
N ARG A 297 -16.70 3.06 25.69
CA ARG A 297 -17.46 3.91 24.77
C ARG A 297 -18.96 3.91 25.09
N PHE A 298 -19.54 2.74 25.37
CA PHE A 298 -20.94 2.60 25.77
C PHE A 298 -21.24 3.37 27.07
N GLU A 299 -20.44 3.17 28.12
CA GLU A 299 -20.60 3.87 29.40
C GLU A 299 -20.52 5.40 29.24
N LYS A 300 -19.59 5.87 28.40
CA LYS A 300 -19.45 7.30 28.11
C LYS A 300 -20.70 7.88 27.44
N ILE A 301 -21.28 7.17 26.47
CA ILE A 301 -22.49 7.61 25.76
C ILE A 301 -23.70 7.62 26.69
N VAL A 302 -23.86 6.60 27.53
CA VAL A 302 -24.93 6.55 28.55
C VAL A 302 -24.78 7.71 29.53
N SER A 303 -23.57 8.04 29.96
CA SER A 303 -23.32 9.20 30.82
C SER A 303 -23.72 10.54 30.16
N ILE A 304 -23.50 10.71 28.86
CA ILE A 304 -23.96 11.90 28.12
C ILE A 304 -25.49 12.01 28.20
N TYR A 305 -26.19 10.90 27.99
CA TYR A 305 -27.65 10.85 28.07
C TYR A 305 -28.17 11.15 29.48
N ASP A 306 -27.58 10.56 30.52
CA ASP A 306 -27.96 10.84 31.91
C ASP A 306 -27.76 12.33 32.28
N ASN A 307 -26.74 12.99 31.72
CA ASN A 307 -26.47 14.41 31.93
C ASN A 307 -27.51 15.35 31.28
N VAL A 308 -28.36 14.88 30.37
CA VAL A 308 -29.48 15.67 29.79
C VAL A 308 -30.53 15.99 30.87
N GLY A 309 -30.64 15.15 31.90
CA GLY A 309 -31.57 15.34 33.02
C GLY A 309 -33.04 15.09 32.65
N PHE A 310 -33.30 14.40 31.54
CA PHE A 310 -34.63 13.96 31.11
C PHE A 310 -34.53 12.61 30.41
N ARG A 311 -35.41 11.66 30.77
CA ARG A 311 -35.42 10.30 30.23
C ARG A 311 -36.52 10.10 29.20
N PHE A 312 -36.15 9.56 28.06
CA PHE A 312 -37.05 9.19 26.97
C PHE A 312 -37.01 7.68 26.75
N TYR A 313 -38.16 7.03 26.94
CA TYR A 313 -38.27 5.57 26.99
C TYR A 313 -37.69 4.85 25.77
N LYS A 314 -37.72 5.44 24.56
CA LYS A 314 -37.15 4.80 23.36
C LYS A 314 -35.62 4.69 23.45
N ILE A 315 -34.96 5.70 24.00
CA ILE A 315 -33.51 5.66 24.20
C ILE A 315 -33.17 4.68 25.33
N ASP A 316 -33.97 4.66 26.41
CA ASP A 316 -33.80 3.70 27.49
C ASP A 316 -33.89 2.25 26.99
N LEU A 317 -34.81 1.95 26.07
CA LEU A 317 -34.94 0.62 25.44
C LEU A 317 -33.73 0.26 24.59
N GLU A 318 -33.17 1.21 23.83
CA GLU A 318 -31.96 0.97 23.02
C GLU A 318 -30.72 0.78 23.91
N ILE A 319 -30.59 1.52 25.01
CA ILE A 319 -29.53 1.33 26.00
C ILE A 319 -29.58 -0.09 26.57
N GLU A 320 -30.76 -0.56 27.00
CA GLU A 320 -30.92 -1.91 27.55
C GLU A 320 -30.67 -3.01 26.50
N ARG A 321 -31.03 -2.77 25.23
CA ARG A 321 -30.72 -3.68 24.13
C ARG A 321 -29.21 -3.81 23.92
N VAL A 322 -28.49 -2.70 23.82
CA VAL A 322 -27.03 -2.70 23.64
C VAL A 322 -26.31 -3.28 24.86
N LYS A 323 -26.82 -3.02 26.07
CA LYS A 323 -26.32 -3.63 27.30
C LYS A 323 -26.47 -5.15 27.31
N SER A 324 -27.62 -5.66 26.87
CA SER A 324 -27.85 -7.12 26.74
C SER A 324 -26.90 -7.77 25.74
N LEU A 325 -26.56 -7.07 24.64
CA LEU A 325 -25.57 -7.54 23.66
C LEU A 325 -24.15 -7.53 24.24
N LEU A 326 -23.79 -6.53 25.06
CA LEU A 326 -22.49 -6.49 25.73
C LEU A 326 -22.31 -7.67 26.70
N GLU A 327 -23.40 -8.10 27.34
CA GLU A 327 -23.41 -9.25 28.25
C GLU A 327 -23.35 -10.60 27.51
N SER A 328 -23.88 -10.72 26.29
CA SER A 328 -23.94 -12.00 25.55
C SER A 328 -22.65 -12.37 24.79
N CYS A 329 -21.76 -11.42 24.51
CA CYS A 329 -20.40 -11.64 23.93
C CYS A 329 -20.34 -12.36 22.57
N ASP A 330 -21.36 -12.25 21.70
CA ASP A 330 -21.43 -13.05 20.48
C ASP A 330 -20.73 -12.44 19.24
N SER A 331 -20.58 -11.10 19.15
CA SER A 331 -19.88 -10.45 18.02
C SER A 331 -19.44 -9.00 18.31
N ASN A 332 -18.13 -8.73 18.24
CA ASN A 332 -17.59 -7.36 18.42
C ASN A 332 -17.97 -6.40 17.28
N GLU A 333 -18.12 -6.90 16.05
CA GLU A 333 -18.51 -6.07 14.89
C GLU A 333 -19.97 -5.61 14.98
N GLU A 334 -20.85 -6.50 15.44
CA GLU A 334 -22.26 -6.17 15.67
C GLU A 334 -22.39 -5.17 16.83
N LEU A 335 -21.67 -5.39 17.93
CA LEU A 335 -21.60 -4.48 19.06
C LEU A 335 -21.11 -3.07 18.69
N GLU A 336 -20.07 -2.97 17.86
CA GLU A 336 -19.52 -1.67 17.44
C GLU A 336 -20.51 -0.86 16.61
N LYS A 337 -21.25 -1.54 15.72
CA LYS A 337 -22.31 -0.93 14.93
C LYS A 337 -23.43 -0.41 15.82
N GLU A 338 -23.90 -1.25 16.75
CA GLU A 338 -25.01 -0.91 17.64
C GLU A 338 -24.68 0.22 18.62
N ILE A 339 -23.45 0.24 19.16
CA ILE A 339 -22.96 1.36 19.98
C ILE A 339 -22.89 2.66 19.16
N SER A 340 -22.49 2.60 17.89
CA SER A 340 -22.42 3.78 17.01
C SER A 340 -23.80 4.32 16.65
N GLU A 341 -24.79 3.46 16.45
CA GLU A 341 -26.19 3.86 16.21
C GLU A 341 -26.81 4.50 17.47
N LEU A 342 -26.54 3.91 18.65
CA LEU A 342 -26.97 4.47 19.93
C LEU A 342 -26.32 5.83 20.21
N GLU A 343 -25.02 5.99 19.90
CA GLU A 343 -24.30 7.26 20.03
C GLU A 343 -24.97 8.38 19.24
N ASN A 344 -25.27 8.13 17.95
CA ASN A 344 -25.92 9.10 17.09
C ASN A 344 -27.33 9.46 17.58
N THR A 345 -28.07 8.46 18.08
CA THR A 345 -29.43 8.64 18.62
C THR A 345 -29.41 9.53 19.86
N ILE A 346 -28.54 9.24 20.83
CA ILE A 346 -28.38 10.02 22.06
C ILE A 346 -27.88 11.43 21.77
N PHE A 347 -26.92 11.59 20.86
CA PHE A 347 -26.40 12.91 20.50
C PHE A 347 -27.49 13.77 19.85
N THR A 348 -28.23 13.21 18.90
CA THR A 348 -29.34 13.89 18.22
C THR A 348 -30.41 14.31 19.23
N PHE A 349 -30.85 13.37 20.08
CA PHE A 349 -31.81 13.65 21.12
C PHE A 349 -31.35 14.75 22.08
N SER A 350 -30.12 14.65 22.59
CA SER A 350 -29.57 15.62 23.55
C SER A 350 -29.55 17.04 22.97
N ARG A 351 -29.20 17.17 21.69
CA ARG A 351 -29.20 18.44 20.97
C ARG A 351 -30.61 19.00 20.80
N GLU A 352 -31.54 18.20 20.26
CA GLU A 352 -32.91 18.62 19.98
C GLU A 352 -33.67 18.98 21.28
N PHE A 353 -33.48 18.18 22.34
CA PHE A 353 -34.09 18.44 23.64
C PHE A 353 -33.55 19.73 24.26
N SER A 354 -32.23 19.94 24.23
CA SER A 354 -31.61 21.16 24.77
C SER A 354 -32.07 22.41 24.02
N GLU A 355 -32.16 22.34 22.69
CA GLU A 355 -32.66 23.42 21.85
C GLU A 355 -34.12 23.76 22.19
N CYS A 356 -35.01 22.76 22.17
CA CYS A 356 -36.44 22.97 22.44
C CYS A 356 -36.68 23.44 23.88
N ARG A 357 -35.90 22.94 24.86
CA ARG A 357 -35.93 23.41 26.25
C ARG A 357 -35.51 24.88 26.35
N GLY A 358 -34.46 25.28 25.62
CA GLY A 358 -34.02 26.67 25.54
C GLY A 358 -35.10 27.58 24.95
N LEU A 359 -35.74 27.16 23.85
CA LEU A 359 -36.87 27.87 23.26
C LEU A 359 -38.06 27.99 24.22
N LEU A 360 -38.42 26.91 24.92
CA LEU A 360 -39.52 26.94 25.90
C LEU A 360 -39.24 27.93 27.04
N GLU A 361 -38.02 27.95 27.56
CA GLU A 361 -37.61 28.88 28.62
C GLU A 361 -37.60 30.33 28.12
N ASN A 362 -37.13 30.56 26.89
CA ASN A 362 -37.15 31.87 26.26
C ASN A 362 -38.60 32.37 26.08
N PHE A 363 -39.50 31.51 25.60
CA PHE A 363 -40.93 31.83 25.46
C PHE A 363 -41.57 32.18 26.81
N LYS A 364 -41.23 31.43 27.87
CA LYS A 364 -41.70 31.70 29.23
C LYS A 364 -41.29 33.10 29.70
N ARG A 365 -40.00 33.44 29.56
CA ARG A 365 -39.46 34.75 29.95
C ARG A 365 -40.10 35.89 29.16
N PHE A 366 -40.28 35.69 27.86
CA PHE A 366 -41.00 36.64 27.02
C PHE A 366 -42.43 36.88 27.53
N LEU A 367 -43.19 35.83 27.87
CA LEU A 367 -44.54 35.99 28.40
C LEU A 367 -44.57 36.71 29.75
N GLU A 368 -43.61 36.43 30.64
CA GLU A 368 -43.47 37.12 31.93
C GLU A 368 -43.16 38.61 31.73
N GLU A 369 -42.21 38.93 30.84
CA GLU A 369 -41.79 40.31 30.59
C GLU A 369 -42.86 41.12 29.83
N ALA A 370 -43.57 40.50 28.90
CA ALA A 370 -44.71 41.10 28.22
C ALA A 370 -45.84 41.44 29.22
N LYS A 371 -46.14 40.55 30.19
CA LYS A 371 -47.10 40.81 31.27
C LYS A 371 -46.65 42.03 32.11
N ASN A 372 -45.36 42.11 32.46
CA ASN A 372 -44.81 43.18 33.29
C ASN A 372 -44.80 44.56 32.58
N ARG A 373 -44.27 44.62 31.36
CA ARG A 373 -44.03 45.90 30.65
C ARG A 373 -45.30 46.50 30.06
N LEU A 374 -46.21 45.66 29.54
CA LEU A 374 -47.38 46.16 28.82
C LEU A 374 -48.57 46.46 29.74
N LYS A 375 -48.62 45.89 30.96
CA LYS A 375 -49.74 46.02 31.92
C LYS A 375 -51.14 45.74 31.33
N ILE A 376 -51.20 45.19 30.11
CA ILE A 376 -52.42 44.73 29.47
C ILE A 376 -52.78 43.43 30.17
N SER A 377 -54.06 43.23 30.52
CA SER A 377 -54.56 41.89 30.85
C SER A 377 -54.52 41.06 29.56
N LEU A 378 -53.34 40.58 29.21
CA LEU A 378 -53.16 39.51 28.24
C LEU A 378 -54.10 38.42 28.74
N SER A 379 -55.16 38.11 27.99
CA SER A 379 -56.18 37.15 28.42
C SER A 379 -55.46 35.90 28.89
N SER A 380 -55.36 35.70 30.22
CA SER A 380 -54.36 34.82 30.83
C SER A 380 -54.45 33.40 30.25
N ASN A 381 -55.67 32.99 29.90
CA ASN A 381 -55.97 31.65 29.45
C ASN A 381 -55.38 31.28 28.08
N LEU A 382 -55.18 32.22 27.14
CA LEU A 382 -54.74 31.88 25.78
C LEU A 382 -53.23 31.63 25.69
N PHE A 383 -52.41 32.56 26.18
CA PHE A 383 -50.96 32.43 26.10
C PHE A 383 -50.42 31.39 27.09
N ASP A 384 -51.07 31.24 28.25
CA ASP A 384 -50.74 30.16 29.18
C ASP A 384 -51.08 28.79 28.54
N SER A 385 -52.10 28.71 27.66
CA SER A 385 -52.40 27.50 26.88
C SER A 385 -51.34 27.20 25.81
N TYR A 386 -50.76 28.22 25.16
CA TYR A 386 -49.66 28.02 24.20
C TYR A 386 -48.40 27.50 24.89
N TYR A 387 -48.02 28.10 26.03
CA TYR A 387 -46.90 27.62 26.83
C TYR A 387 -47.13 26.19 27.32
N LYS A 388 -48.34 25.87 27.81
CA LYS A 388 -48.71 24.52 28.24
C LYS A 388 -48.57 23.50 27.11
N ASN A 389 -49.05 23.82 25.91
CA ASN A 389 -48.95 22.93 24.75
C ASN A 389 -47.49 22.70 24.32
N LEU A 390 -46.65 23.75 24.27
CA LEU A 390 -45.22 23.59 23.99
C LEU A 390 -44.53 22.72 25.06
N LYS A 391 -44.88 22.90 26.33
CA LYS A 391 -44.36 22.08 27.43
C LYS A 391 -44.75 20.60 27.27
N GLU A 392 -45.99 20.32 26.89
CA GLU A 392 -46.46 18.96 26.58
C GLU A 392 -45.67 18.35 25.42
N LEU A 393 -45.52 19.08 24.30
CA LEU A 393 -44.76 18.60 23.13
C LEU A 393 -43.28 18.32 23.44
N LEU A 394 -42.66 19.12 24.32
CA LEU A 394 -41.29 18.89 24.78
C LEU A 394 -41.19 17.58 25.58
N TYR A 395 -42.14 17.31 26.48
CA TYR A 395 -42.16 16.08 27.27
C TYR A 395 -42.56 14.84 26.46
N GLU A 396 -43.36 15.01 25.42
CA GLU A 396 -43.63 13.96 24.42
C GLU A 396 -42.44 13.73 23.47
N CYS A 397 -41.39 14.55 23.57
CA CYS A 397 -40.21 14.53 22.69
C CYS A 397 -40.56 14.70 21.21
N ASN A 398 -41.66 15.40 20.91
CA ASN A 398 -42.07 15.70 19.55
C ASN A 398 -41.44 17.02 19.08
N PHE A 399 -40.12 17.02 18.90
CA PHE A 399 -39.33 18.22 18.63
C PHE A 399 -39.73 18.94 17.34
N ASN A 400 -40.12 18.20 16.30
CA ASN A 400 -40.54 18.78 15.03
C ASN A 400 -41.84 19.58 15.18
N GLU A 401 -42.85 18.99 15.83
CA GLU A 401 -44.11 19.70 16.09
C GLU A 401 -43.90 20.83 17.10
N PHE A 402 -43.04 20.65 18.11
CA PHE A 402 -42.65 21.71 19.03
C PHE A 402 -42.13 22.94 18.29
N LYS A 403 -41.13 22.76 17.41
CA LYS A 403 -40.50 23.87 16.68
C LYS A 403 -41.49 24.58 15.76
N LYS A 404 -42.36 23.82 15.11
CA LYS A 404 -43.45 24.37 14.27
C LYS A 404 -44.42 25.21 15.11
N ARG A 405 -44.93 24.65 16.22
CA ARG A 405 -45.87 25.34 17.11
C ARG A 405 -45.26 26.54 17.79
N TYR A 406 -43.97 26.49 18.11
CA TYR A 406 -43.25 27.61 18.69
C TYR A 406 -43.31 28.85 17.78
N ILE A 407 -43.01 28.68 16.49
CA ILE A 407 -43.08 29.77 15.50
C ILE A 407 -44.53 30.25 15.33
N GLU A 408 -45.49 29.33 15.23
CA GLU A 408 -46.92 29.67 15.13
C GLU A 408 -47.39 30.51 16.32
N TYR A 409 -47.03 30.12 17.54
CA TYR A 409 -47.41 30.82 18.76
C TYR A 409 -46.68 32.15 18.92
N GLN A 410 -45.40 32.24 18.55
CA GLN A 410 -44.68 33.51 18.49
C GLN A 410 -45.40 34.52 17.60
N ASN A 411 -45.80 34.10 16.38
CA ASN A 411 -46.52 34.96 15.44
C ASN A 411 -47.92 35.33 15.96
N ALA A 412 -48.65 34.37 16.51
CA ALA A 412 -49.99 34.61 17.06
C ALA A 412 -49.97 35.57 18.25
N VAL A 413 -48.96 35.48 19.12
CA VAL A 413 -48.77 36.41 20.24
C VAL A 413 -48.41 37.81 19.72
N SER A 414 -47.52 37.90 18.72
CA SER A 414 -47.15 39.16 18.08
C SER A 414 -48.38 39.88 17.51
N ASP A 415 -49.16 39.18 16.69
CA ASP A 415 -50.38 39.71 16.08
C ASP A 415 -51.41 40.17 17.13
N ALA A 416 -51.61 39.37 18.18
CA ALA A 416 -52.55 39.71 19.25
C ALA A 416 -52.11 40.97 20.02
N LEU A 417 -50.81 41.07 20.33
CA LEU A 417 -50.23 42.23 21.02
C LEU A 417 -50.34 43.51 20.17
N PHE A 418 -49.93 43.45 18.90
CA PHE A 418 -50.01 44.60 18.01
C PHE A 418 -51.47 45.04 17.74
N LYS A 419 -52.41 44.11 17.57
CA LYS A 419 -53.84 44.43 17.44
C LYS A 419 -54.39 45.10 18.70
N SER A 420 -54.05 44.62 19.89
CA SER A 420 -54.52 45.23 21.14
C SER A 420 -54.02 46.66 21.35
N SER A 421 -52.77 46.96 20.94
CA SER A 421 -52.19 48.31 21.06
C SER A 421 -52.86 49.37 20.17
N SER A 422 -53.45 48.94 19.04
CA SER A 422 -54.12 49.81 18.06
C SER A 422 -55.44 50.41 18.55
N LEU A 423 -55.99 49.90 19.65
CA LEU A 423 -57.25 50.34 20.27
C LEU A 423 -57.03 51.36 21.41
N SER A 424 -55.78 51.79 21.67
CA SER A 424 -55.40 52.66 22.78
C SER A 424 -55.02 54.09 22.35
N SER A 425 -55.28 55.08 23.21
CA SER A 425 -54.97 56.50 22.97
C SER A 425 -53.46 56.85 23.01
N SER A 426 -52.60 55.88 23.31
CA SER A 426 -51.12 55.97 23.33
C SER A 426 -50.45 54.91 22.42
N SER A 427 -51.10 54.59 21.30
CA SER A 427 -50.74 53.54 20.33
C SER A 427 -49.25 53.46 19.95
N ASP A 428 -48.59 54.57 19.63
CA ASP A 428 -47.26 54.53 19.02
C ASP A 428 -46.14 54.19 20.01
N THR A 429 -46.28 54.60 21.27
CA THR A 429 -45.35 54.23 22.34
C THR A 429 -45.48 52.74 22.68
N ILE A 430 -46.71 52.22 22.75
CA ILE A 430 -46.96 50.80 23.06
C ILE A 430 -46.47 49.90 21.93
N LYS A 431 -46.70 50.28 20.66
CA LYS A 431 -46.16 49.54 19.51
C LYS A 431 -44.64 49.46 19.51
N LYS A 432 -43.95 50.53 19.93
CA LYS A 432 -42.49 50.53 20.06
C LYS A 432 -42.03 49.56 21.15
N VAL A 433 -42.68 49.58 22.33
CA VAL A 433 -42.37 48.65 23.44
C VAL A 433 -42.62 47.19 23.04
N ILE A 434 -43.69 46.90 22.28
CA ILE A 434 -43.94 45.54 21.76
C ILE A 434 -42.84 45.13 20.78
N LYS A 435 -42.44 46.02 19.86
CA LYS A 435 -41.37 45.72 18.90
C LYS A 435 -40.03 45.46 19.61
N ASP A 436 -39.65 46.32 20.55
CA ASP A 436 -38.41 46.18 21.32
C ASP A 436 -38.39 44.86 22.11
N LEU A 437 -39.54 44.41 22.63
CA LEU A 437 -39.68 43.09 23.29
C LEU A 437 -39.50 41.91 22.33
N PHE A 438 -40.03 42.00 21.11
CA PHE A 438 -39.83 40.92 20.13
C PHE A 438 -38.40 40.87 19.63
N ASP A 439 -37.78 42.02 19.39
CA ASP A 439 -36.39 42.12 18.96
C ASP A 439 -35.43 41.62 20.08
N GLU A 440 -35.77 41.84 21.37
CA GLU A 440 -34.98 41.36 22.52
C GLU A 440 -35.01 39.82 22.70
N PHE A 441 -36.15 39.18 22.45
CA PHE A 441 -36.34 37.75 22.74
C PHE A 441 -36.32 36.86 21.49
N PHE A 442 -36.55 37.41 20.31
CA PHE A 442 -36.69 36.63 19.07
C PHE A 442 -35.98 37.24 17.84
N GLY A 443 -35.30 38.38 18.00
CA GLY A 443 -34.63 39.12 16.93
C GLY A 443 -33.21 38.67 16.59
#